data_AF-A0A2I0KC00-F1
#
_entry.id   AF-A0A2I0KC00-F1
#
_cell.length_a   1.000
_cell.length_b   1.000
_cell.length_c   1.000
_cell.angle_alpha   90.00
_cell.angle_beta   90.00
_cell.angle_gamma   90.00
#
_symmetry.space_group_name_H-M   'P 1'
#
loop_
_entity.id
_entity.type
_entity.pdbx_description
1 polymer ?
#
loop_
_entity_poly.entity_id
_entity_poly.type
_entity_poly.pdbx_seq_one_letter_code
_entity_poly.pdbx_strand_id
1 'polypeptide(L)'
;MDDIYDAYGTPEELNLLTDSIERWQRGVIGQLPEYMQVFYNALLDIFDEIEEKLIDEEGKSDRLFYTKEAFEQERGHVASAVECFMKQQCVTEKLAKEEPWKEVDDAWKDINEGCLHPHPVPEPFLTRVLNLSRVIDVVYKDNKDRYTHPNLELKQFVASLRVDPVPL
;
A
#
# COMPACT_ATOMS: atom_id res chain seq x y z
N MET A 1 -3.29 4.16 9.26
CA MET A 1 -2.26 3.23 9.78
C MET A 1 -0.89 3.84 9.59
N ASP A 2 -0.46 4.07 8.34
CA ASP A 2 0.84 4.68 8.00
C ASP A 2 1.16 5.94 8.82
N ASP A 3 0.28 6.95 8.78
CA ASP A 3 0.44 8.18 9.57
C ASP A 3 0.65 7.92 11.08
N ILE A 4 -0.03 6.90 11.64
CA ILE A 4 0.07 6.57 13.06
C ILE A 4 1.48 6.09 13.38
N TYR A 5 2.06 5.24 12.53
CA TYR A 5 3.42 4.73 12.72
C TYR A 5 4.51 5.76 12.41
N ASP A 6 4.27 6.66 11.46
CA ASP A 6 5.29 7.63 11.02
C ASP A 6 5.33 8.91 11.88
N ALA A 7 4.16 9.42 12.30
CA ALA A 7 4.07 10.78 12.85
C ALA A 7 3.37 10.92 14.22
N TYR A 8 2.57 9.94 14.67
CA TYR A 8 1.73 10.12 15.88
C TYR A 8 2.08 9.19 17.05
N GLY A 9 2.28 7.90 16.81
CA GLY A 9 2.42 6.91 17.87
C GLY A 9 3.79 6.92 18.53
N THR A 10 3.83 6.73 19.85
CA THR A 10 5.09 6.43 20.54
C THR A 10 5.47 4.95 20.32
N PRO A 11 6.76 4.57 20.47
CA PRO A 11 7.17 3.17 20.31
C PRO A 11 6.37 2.18 21.16
N GLU A 12 6.01 2.56 22.38
CA GLU A 12 5.18 1.74 23.28
C GLU A 12 3.74 1.58 22.76
N GLU A 13 3.14 2.68 22.28
CA GLU A 13 1.79 2.65 21.70
C GLU A 13 1.76 1.84 20.39
N LEU A 14 2.80 1.97 19.56
CA LEU A 14 2.93 1.22 18.31
C LEU A 14 3.09 -0.28 18.55
N ASN A 15 3.82 -0.70 19.59
CA ASN A 15 3.89 -2.11 19.97
C ASN A 15 2.50 -2.64 20.36
N LEU A 16 1.73 -1.88 21.14
CA LEU A 16 0.37 -2.27 21.51
C LEU A 16 -0.56 -2.35 20.29
N LEU A 17 -0.42 -1.42 19.34
CA LEU A 17 -1.19 -1.44 18.09
C LEU A 17 -0.82 -2.63 17.22
N THR A 18 0.48 -2.92 17.05
CA THR A 18 0.97 -4.11 16.32
C THR A 18 0.43 -5.38 16.96
N ASP A 19 0.60 -5.57 18.27
CA ASP A 19 0.08 -6.73 19.01
C ASP A 19 -1.45 -6.88 18.84
N SER A 20 -2.17 -5.77 18.80
CA SER A 20 -3.63 -5.77 18.62
C SER A 20 -4.01 -6.18 17.20
N ILE A 21 -3.29 -5.71 16.19
CA ILE A 21 -3.48 -6.11 14.79
C ILE A 21 -3.17 -7.60 14.63
N GLU A 22 -2.06 -8.10 15.19
CA GLU A 22 -1.72 -9.52 15.14
C GLU A 22 -2.78 -10.42 15.79
N ARG A 23 -3.33 -10.00 16.95
CA ARG A 23 -4.38 -10.77 17.64
C ARG A 23 -5.72 -10.71 16.92
N TRP A 24 -6.01 -9.61 16.22
CA TRP A 24 -7.26 -9.36 15.49
C TRP A 24 -8.52 -9.59 16.35
N GLN A 25 -8.58 -8.98 17.55
CA GLN A 25 -9.67 -9.17 18.52
C GLN A 25 -10.22 -7.84 19.04
N ARG A 26 -11.55 -7.67 19.05
CA ARG A 26 -12.19 -6.48 19.67
C ARG A 26 -11.92 -6.38 21.18
N GLY A 27 -11.67 -7.50 21.87
CA GLY A 27 -11.45 -7.51 23.32
C GLY A 27 -10.18 -6.78 23.78
N VAL A 28 -9.22 -6.52 22.89
CA VAL A 28 -7.97 -5.83 23.25
C VAL A 28 -8.03 -4.31 23.07
N ILE A 29 -9.14 -3.77 22.53
CA ILE A 29 -9.29 -2.32 22.24
C ILE A 29 -9.00 -1.45 23.46
N GLY A 30 -9.48 -1.85 24.64
CA GLY A 30 -9.29 -1.06 25.87
C GLY A 30 -7.82 -0.92 26.32
N GLN A 31 -6.89 -1.66 25.69
CA GLN A 31 -5.46 -1.57 25.95
C GLN A 31 -4.78 -0.49 25.09
N LEU A 32 -5.43 -0.02 24.03
CA LEU A 32 -4.91 1.02 23.14
C LEU A 32 -5.22 2.43 23.67
N PRO A 33 -4.39 3.43 23.33
CA PRO A 33 -4.74 4.84 23.51
C PRO A 33 -6.06 5.20 22.82
N GLU A 34 -6.83 6.12 23.41
CA GLU A 34 -8.19 6.47 22.95
C GLU A 34 -8.26 6.82 21.46
N TYR A 35 -7.28 7.56 20.93
CA TYR A 35 -7.23 7.92 19.51
C TYR A 35 -6.99 6.70 18.59
N MET A 36 -6.21 5.71 19.03
CA MET A 36 -5.96 4.47 18.28
C MET A 36 -7.15 3.50 18.36
N GLN A 37 -7.94 3.55 19.44
CA GLN A 37 -9.16 2.74 19.55
C GLN A 37 -10.15 3.07 18.43
N VAL A 38 -10.28 4.35 18.07
CA VAL A 38 -11.12 4.79 16.95
C VAL A 38 -10.63 4.17 15.64
N PHE A 39 -9.32 4.23 15.39
CA PHE A 39 -8.70 3.64 14.20
C PHE A 39 -8.90 2.11 14.15
N TYR A 40 -8.60 1.40 15.23
CA TYR A 40 -8.66 -0.06 15.25
C TYR A 40 -10.09 -0.59 15.12
N ASN A 41 -11.08 0.09 15.74
CA ASN A 41 -12.49 -0.24 15.51
C ASN A 41 -12.90 -0.07 14.04
N ALA A 42 -12.56 1.08 13.44
CA ALA A 42 -12.88 1.33 12.04
C ALA A 42 -12.20 0.30 11.12
N LEU A 43 -10.98 -0.11 11.43
CA LEU A 43 -10.28 -1.18 10.70
C LEU A 43 -11.08 -2.50 10.77
N LEU A 44 -11.45 -2.95 11.96
CA LEU A 44 -12.22 -4.19 12.11
C LEU A 44 -13.59 -4.11 11.42
N ASP A 45 -14.29 -3.00 11.56
CA ASP A 45 -15.60 -2.78 10.94
C ASP A 45 -15.51 -2.83 9.40
N ILE A 46 -14.48 -2.23 8.81
CA ILE A 46 -14.25 -2.30 7.35
C ILE A 46 -14.05 -3.74 6.89
N PHE A 47 -13.31 -4.55 7.65
CA PHE A 47 -13.08 -5.94 7.28
C PHE A 47 -14.34 -6.80 7.44
N ASP A 48 -15.11 -6.59 8.52
CA ASP A 48 -16.40 -7.25 8.70
C ASP A 48 -17.36 -6.88 7.55
N GLU A 49 -17.43 -5.60 7.15
CA GLU A 49 -18.22 -5.16 5.99
C GLU A 49 -17.77 -5.78 4.66
N ILE A 50 -16.45 -5.92 4.47
CA ILE A 50 -15.90 -6.57 3.27
C ILE A 50 -16.28 -8.05 3.28
N GLU A 51 -16.16 -8.72 4.42
CA GLU A 51 -16.52 -10.13 4.58
C GLU A 51 -18.01 -10.35 4.28
N GLU A 52 -18.90 -9.54 4.85
CA GLU A 52 -20.34 -9.58 4.57
C GLU A 52 -20.65 -9.43 3.07
N LYS A 53 -20.09 -8.39 2.43
CA LYS A 53 -20.27 -8.16 0.99
C LYS A 53 -19.75 -9.34 0.14
N LEU A 54 -18.68 -9.99 0.56
CA LEU A 54 -18.11 -11.14 -0.15
C LEU A 54 -18.89 -12.45 0.07
N ILE A 55 -19.58 -12.59 1.21
CA ILE A 55 -20.50 -13.70 1.49
C ILE A 55 -21.75 -13.57 0.62
N ASP A 56 -22.26 -12.34 0.46
CA ASP A 56 -23.46 -12.06 -0.34
C ASP A 56 -23.25 -12.22 -1.86
N GLU A 57 -22.01 -12.09 -2.36
CA GLU A 57 -21.65 -12.15 -3.79
C GLU A 57 -21.09 -13.53 -4.29
N GLU A 58 -21.53 -14.63 -3.68
CA GLU A 58 -21.10 -16.03 -3.93
C GLU A 58 -19.62 -16.33 -3.59
N GLY A 59 -19.40 -17.03 -2.47
CA GLY A 59 -18.36 -18.06 -2.29
C GLY A 59 -16.88 -17.64 -2.34
N LYS A 60 -16.54 -16.35 -2.19
CA LYS A 60 -15.16 -15.82 -2.31
C LYS A 60 -14.45 -15.58 -0.98
N SER A 61 -14.82 -16.31 0.08
CA SER A 61 -14.22 -16.21 1.42
C SER A 61 -12.70 -16.40 1.41
N ASP A 62 -12.18 -17.26 0.52
CA ASP A 62 -10.74 -17.54 0.38
C ASP A 62 -9.87 -16.30 0.08
N ARG A 63 -10.46 -15.21 -0.46
CA ARG A 63 -9.72 -13.97 -0.78
C ARG A 63 -9.37 -13.14 0.45
N LEU A 64 -10.20 -13.19 1.49
CA LEU A 64 -9.99 -12.42 2.72
C LEU A 64 -8.82 -13.00 3.54
N PHE A 65 -8.64 -14.32 3.46
CA PHE A 65 -7.53 -15.02 4.12
C PHE A 65 -6.16 -14.50 3.66
N TYR A 66 -5.96 -14.35 2.34
CA TYR A 66 -4.72 -13.82 1.78
C TYR A 66 -4.46 -12.35 2.14
N THR A 67 -5.51 -11.52 2.23
CA THR A 67 -5.33 -10.13 2.68
C THR A 67 -4.95 -10.06 4.14
N LYS A 68 -5.48 -10.94 5.00
CA LYS A 68 -5.16 -10.99 6.43
C LYS A 68 -3.72 -11.45 6.68
N GLU A 69 -3.27 -12.49 5.98
CA GLU A 69 -1.89 -13.01 6.05
C GLU A 69 -0.86 -12.01 5.49
N ALA A 70 -1.23 -11.21 4.47
CA ALA A 70 -0.36 -10.16 3.93
C ALA A 70 -0.14 -8.97 4.90
N PHE A 71 -1.01 -8.77 5.89
CA PHE A 71 -0.81 -7.79 6.96
C PHE A 71 0.15 -8.29 8.07
N GLU A 72 0.52 -9.57 8.08
CA GLU A 72 1.41 -10.16 9.09
C GLU A 72 2.91 -9.86 8.87
N GLN A 73 3.29 -9.08 7.85
CA GLN A 73 4.70 -8.70 7.60
C GLN A 73 5.01 -7.22 7.90
N GLU A 74 5.44 -7.01 9.15
CA GLU A 74 6.41 -6.06 9.73
C GLU A 74 6.68 -4.67 9.09
N ARG A 75 6.78 -3.62 9.93
CA ARG A 75 8.06 -2.89 10.20
C ARG A 75 7.98 -1.80 11.27
N GLY A 76 8.96 -1.85 12.17
CA GLY A 76 9.42 -0.71 12.98
C GLY A 76 10.36 0.22 12.18
N HIS A 77 10.59 1.42 12.71
CA HIS A 77 11.32 2.55 12.12
C HIS A 77 12.36 2.19 11.03
N VAL A 78 12.14 2.73 9.83
CA VAL A 78 12.89 2.36 8.62
C VAL A 78 13.92 3.43 8.26
N ALA A 79 15.19 3.04 8.20
CA ALA A 79 16.21 3.81 7.50
C ALA A 79 15.86 3.87 6.01
N SER A 80 15.94 5.04 5.38
CA SER A 80 15.53 5.19 3.97
C SER A 80 16.28 4.21 3.05
N ALA A 81 15.63 3.75 1.98
CA ALA A 81 16.25 2.85 1.01
C ALA A 81 17.55 3.43 0.43
N VAL A 82 17.59 4.75 0.19
CA VAL A 82 18.78 5.47 -0.28
C VAL A 82 19.91 5.39 0.75
N GLU A 83 19.63 5.66 2.02
CA GLU A 83 20.64 5.60 3.08
C GLU A 83 21.17 4.17 3.28
N CYS A 84 20.26 3.18 3.22
CA CYS A 84 20.63 1.77 3.27
C CYS A 84 21.56 1.40 2.10
N PHE A 85 21.20 1.81 0.88
CA PHE A 85 21.97 1.54 -0.32
C PHE A 85 23.35 2.22 -0.29
N MET A 86 23.40 3.49 0.14
CA MET A 86 24.67 4.21 0.34
C MET A 86 25.59 3.48 1.32
N LYS A 87 25.05 3.00 2.45
CA LYS A 87 25.82 2.27 3.47
C LYS A 87 26.28 0.90 2.98
N GLN A 88 25.43 0.17 2.26
CA GLN A 88 25.73 -1.17 1.77
C GLN A 88 26.75 -1.18 0.61
N GLN A 89 26.58 -0.26 -0.34
CA GLN A 89 27.39 -0.20 -1.56
C GLN A 89 28.52 0.82 -1.47
N CYS A 90 28.63 1.56 -0.37
CA CYS A 90 29.60 2.64 -0.16
C CYS A 90 29.56 3.70 -1.27
N VAL A 91 28.36 4.03 -1.76
CA VAL A 91 28.14 4.96 -2.87
C VAL A 91 27.67 6.34 -2.41
N THR A 92 27.77 7.32 -3.30
CA THR A 92 27.22 8.66 -3.07
C THR A 92 25.68 8.66 -3.14
N GLU A 93 25.05 9.65 -2.51
CA GLU A 93 23.60 9.83 -2.54
C GLU A 93 23.05 9.97 -3.98
N LYS A 94 23.79 10.67 -4.86
CA LYS A 94 23.40 10.82 -6.27
C LYS A 94 23.30 9.46 -6.96
N LEU A 95 24.34 8.62 -6.82
CA LEU A 95 24.33 7.27 -7.39
C LEU A 95 23.23 6.41 -6.74
N ALA A 96 23.03 6.53 -5.43
CA ALA A 96 21.99 5.80 -4.71
C ALA A 96 20.55 6.16 -5.14
N LYS A 97 20.34 7.35 -5.72
CA LYS A 97 19.04 7.76 -6.31
C LYS A 97 18.88 7.35 -7.77
N GLU A 98 19.98 7.13 -8.49
CA GLU A 98 19.98 6.80 -9.92
C GLU A 98 20.01 5.29 -10.18
N GLU A 99 20.74 4.52 -9.38
CA GLU A 99 20.90 3.07 -9.57
C GLU A 99 19.60 2.25 -9.43
N PRO A 100 18.68 2.53 -8.48
CA PRO A 100 17.44 1.76 -8.34
C PRO A 100 16.53 1.81 -9.57
N TRP A 101 16.68 2.81 -10.45
CA TRP A 101 15.90 2.88 -11.70
C TRP A 101 16.17 1.70 -12.63
N LYS A 102 17.36 1.10 -12.58
CA LYS A 102 17.67 -0.11 -13.35
C LYS A 102 16.80 -1.28 -12.89
N GLU A 103 16.63 -1.44 -11.58
CA GLU A 103 15.76 -2.48 -11.02
C GLU A 103 14.30 -2.24 -11.38
N VAL A 104 13.86 -0.96 -11.40
CA VAL A 104 12.51 -0.59 -11.87
C VAL A 104 12.32 -0.91 -13.35
N ASP A 105 13.30 -0.59 -14.20
CA ASP A 105 13.25 -0.89 -15.64
C ASP A 105 13.19 -2.40 -15.90
N ASP A 106 13.96 -3.18 -15.16
CA ASP A 106 13.95 -4.64 -15.25
C ASP A 106 12.63 -5.23 -14.73
N ALA A 107 12.10 -4.73 -13.60
CA ALA A 107 10.78 -5.12 -13.09
C ALA A 107 9.65 -4.82 -14.09
N TRP A 108 9.73 -3.72 -14.84
CA TRP A 108 8.78 -3.44 -15.93
C TRP A 108 8.86 -4.46 -17.07
N LYS A 109 10.06 -4.94 -17.42
CA LYS A 109 10.22 -6.01 -18.42
C LYS A 109 9.61 -7.31 -17.91
N ASP A 110 9.82 -7.64 -16.64
CA ASP A 110 9.26 -8.83 -16.01
C ASP A 110 7.73 -8.78 -15.99
N ILE A 111 7.12 -7.64 -15.66
CA ILE A 111 5.66 -7.44 -15.71
C ILE A 111 5.14 -7.65 -17.14
N ASN A 112 5.81 -7.07 -18.14
CA ASN A 112 5.42 -7.21 -19.54
C ASN A 112 5.52 -8.67 -20.00
N GLU A 113 6.59 -9.36 -19.63
CA GLU A 113 6.79 -10.78 -19.92
C GLU A 113 5.70 -11.64 -19.25
N GLY A 114 5.42 -11.40 -17.97
CA GLY A 114 4.39 -12.10 -17.21
C GLY A 114 2.98 -11.95 -17.80
N CYS A 115 2.70 -10.82 -18.46
CA CYS A 115 1.42 -10.59 -19.14
C CYS A 115 1.32 -11.25 -20.53
N LEU A 116 2.43 -11.72 -21.11
CA LEU A 116 2.46 -12.31 -22.46
C LEU A 116 2.44 -13.84 -22.46
N HIS A 117 2.95 -14.48 -21.40
CA HIS A 117 3.05 -15.93 -21.33
C HIS A 117 1.76 -16.60 -20.88
N PRO A 118 1.48 -17.85 -21.32
CA PRO A 118 0.39 -18.63 -20.76
C PRO A 118 0.60 -18.82 -19.25
N HIS A 119 -0.34 -18.33 -18.45
CA HIS A 119 -0.30 -18.43 -16.99
C HIS A 119 -1.62 -19.00 -16.44
N PRO A 120 -1.60 -19.69 -15.29
CA PRO A 120 -2.80 -20.23 -14.67
C PRO A 120 -3.69 -19.16 -14.01
N VAL A 121 -3.15 -17.95 -13.82
CA VAL A 121 -3.86 -16.82 -13.21
C VAL A 121 -4.86 -16.23 -14.22
N PRO A 122 -6.09 -15.86 -13.85
CA PRO A 122 -6.97 -15.15 -14.78
C PRO A 122 -6.46 -13.73 -15.10
N GLU A 123 -6.59 -13.29 -16.36
CA GLU A 123 -6.15 -11.95 -16.82
C GLU A 123 -6.62 -10.80 -15.91
N PRO A 124 -7.87 -10.76 -15.39
CA PRO A 124 -8.32 -9.67 -14.53
C PRO A 124 -7.48 -9.47 -13.25
N PHE A 125 -6.80 -10.51 -12.77
CA PHE A 125 -5.89 -10.38 -11.63
C PHE A 125 -4.55 -9.77 -12.05
N LEU A 126 -4.03 -10.13 -13.23
CA LEU A 126 -2.84 -9.50 -13.77
C LEU A 126 -3.08 -8.03 -14.10
N THR A 127 -4.24 -7.69 -14.65
CA THR A 127 -4.59 -6.29 -14.92
C THR A 127 -4.57 -5.45 -13.65
N ARG A 128 -5.00 -6.02 -12.51
CA ARG A 128 -4.98 -5.32 -11.22
C ARG A 128 -3.55 -5.01 -10.78
N VAL A 129 -2.64 -6.00 -10.86
CA VAL A 129 -1.22 -5.80 -10.54
C VAL A 129 -0.58 -4.77 -11.49
N LEU A 130 -0.80 -4.92 -12.80
CA LEU A 130 -0.29 -3.97 -13.80
C LEU A 130 -0.79 -2.55 -13.57
N ASN A 131 -2.09 -2.39 -13.29
CA ASN A 131 -2.67 -1.07 -13.03
C ASN A 131 -2.19 -0.47 -11.71
N LEU A 132 -1.90 -1.29 -10.69
CA LEU A 132 -1.26 -0.80 -9.47
C LEU A 132 0.13 -0.22 -9.78
N SER A 133 0.97 -0.94 -10.54
CA SER A 133 2.28 -0.43 -10.98
C SER A 133 2.17 0.87 -11.77
N ARG A 134 1.17 0.99 -12.66
CA ARG A 134 0.89 2.23 -13.39
C ARG A 134 0.48 3.39 -12.49
N VAL A 135 -0.31 3.13 -11.46
CA VAL A 135 -0.70 4.17 -10.48
C VAL A 135 0.52 4.70 -9.76
N ILE A 136 1.44 3.82 -9.33
CA ILE A 136 2.69 4.24 -8.68
C ILE A 136 3.53 5.13 -9.62
N ASP A 137 3.69 4.74 -10.89
CA ASP A 137 4.40 5.55 -11.89
C ASP A 137 3.77 6.95 -12.06
N VAL A 138 2.43 7.02 -12.16
CA VAL A 138 1.71 8.29 -12.31
C VAL A 138 1.83 9.17 -11.07
N VAL A 139 1.62 8.61 -9.88
CA VAL A 139 1.61 9.35 -8.62
C VAL A 139 3.01 9.90 -8.31
N TYR A 140 4.05 9.08 -8.49
CA TYR A 140 5.44 9.43 -8.10
C TYR A 140 6.31 9.94 -9.26
N LYS A 141 5.72 10.17 -10.44
CA LYS A 141 6.42 10.69 -11.62
C LYS A 141 7.30 11.89 -11.31
N ASP A 142 8.48 11.96 -11.92
CA ASP A 142 9.47 13.04 -11.71
C ASP A 142 9.96 13.17 -10.26
N ASN A 143 9.93 12.09 -9.47
CA ASN A 143 10.29 12.07 -8.04
C ASN A 143 9.45 13.02 -7.18
N LYS A 144 8.17 13.18 -7.51
CA LYS A 144 7.23 14.03 -6.76
C LYS A 144 6.25 13.16 -5.99
N ASP A 145 6.18 13.35 -4.68
CA ASP A 145 5.15 12.73 -3.85
C ASP A 145 3.81 13.47 -4.02
N ARG A 146 3.05 13.09 -5.06
CA ARG A 146 1.71 13.65 -5.30
C ARG A 146 0.64 13.04 -4.40
N TYR A 147 0.93 11.94 -3.69
CA TYR A 147 -0.04 11.32 -2.79
C TYR A 147 -0.20 12.19 -1.53
N THR A 148 0.91 12.49 -0.86
CA THR A 148 0.92 13.35 0.33
C THR A 148 0.74 14.83 -0.02
N HIS A 149 1.32 15.25 -1.15
CA HIS A 149 1.24 16.63 -1.62
C HIS A 149 0.54 16.71 -2.97
N PRO A 150 -0.80 16.58 -3.01
CA PRO A 150 -1.55 16.59 -4.25
C PRO A 150 -1.36 17.92 -4.97
N ASN A 151 -0.54 17.89 -6.01
CA ASN A 151 -0.27 19.02 -6.87
C ASN A 151 -1.47 19.28 -7.80
N LEU A 152 -1.36 20.34 -8.60
CA LEU A 152 -2.40 20.68 -9.56
C LEU A 152 -2.69 19.53 -10.55
N GLU A 153 -1.68 18.73 -10.91
CA GLU A 153 -1.81 17.64 -11.88
C GLU A 153 -2.70 16.50 -11.36
N LEU A 154 -2.44 15.98 -10.14
CA LEU A 154 -3.27 14.90 -9.59
C LEU A 154 -4.71 15.37 -9.36
N LYS A 155 -4.90 16.63 -8.92
CA LYS A 155 -6.24 17.24 -8.80
C LYS A 155 -6.95 17.35 -10.14
N GLN A 156 -6.23 17.70 -11.20
CA GLN A 156 -6.76 17.75 -12.57
C GLN A 156 -7.13 16.35 -13.09
N PHE A 157 -6.35 15.32 -12.79
CA PHE A 157 -6.71 13.94 -13.14
C PHE A 157 -7.98 13.48 -12.43
N VAL A 158 -8.14 13.80 -11.14
CA VAL A 158 -9.38 13.48 -10.42
C VAL A 158 -10.57 14.24 -11.02
N ALA A 159 -10.40 15.53 -11.31
CA ALA A 159 -11.43 16.35 -11.92
C ALA A 159 -11.86 15.79 -13.29
N SER A 160 -10.93 15.49 -14.18
CA SER A 160 -11.24 14.97 -15.52
C SER A 160 -11.87 13.58 -15.53
N LEU A 161 -11.59 12.75 -14.52
CA LEU A 161 -12.12 11.38 -14.44
C LEU A 161 -13.48 11.31 -13.72
N ARG A 162 -13.77 12.24 -12.80
CA ARG A 162 -14.90 12.12 -11.85
C ARG A 162 -15.78 13.35 -11.73
N VAL A 163 -15.36 14.50 -12.24
CA VAL A 163 -16.07 15.79 -12.10
C VAL A 163 -16.46 16.35 -13.47
N ASP A 164 -15.50 16.49 -14.37
CA ASP A 164 -15.69 17.13 -15.66
C ASP A 164 -16.07 16.10 -16.72
N PRO A 165 -17.24 16.24 -17.38
CA PRO A 165 -17.64 15.33 -18.45
C PRO A 165 -16.81 15.58 -19.71
N VAL A 166 -16.62 14.53 -20.52
CA VAL A 166 -16.01 14.66 -21.84
C VAL A 166 -16.92 15.53 -22.73
N PRO A 167 -16.41 16.64 -23.30
CA PRO A 167 -17.20 17.46 -24.23
C PRO A 167 -17.71 16.63 -25.41
N LEU A 168 -18.99 16.82 -25.74
CA LEU A 168 -19.65 16.16 -26.88
C LEU A 168 -19.38 16.91 -28.19
#